data_AF-A0A2V2MY27-F1
#
_entry.id   AF-A0A2V2MY27-F1
#
_cell.length_a   1.000
_cell.length_b   1.000
_cell.length_c   1.000
_cell.angle_alpha   90.00
_cell.angle_beta   90.00
_cell.angle_gamma   90.00
#
_symmetry.space_group_name_H-M   'P 1'
#
loop_
_entity.id
_entity.type
_entity.pdbx_description
1 polymer ?
#
loop_
_entity_poly.entity_id
_entity_poly.type
_entity_poly.pdbx_seq_one_letter_code
_entity_poly.pdbx_strand_id
1 'polypeptide(L)'
;MVKVKDIYEISLYPAEWNSVVKQFQVNQDNGKGTLLERNIAGTQVKCEMTGYSWNGAKKPASPLKQRIKVQVTEIVKVQQN
;
A
#
# COMPACT_ATOMS: atom_id res chain seq x y z
N MET A 1 2.63 -16.95 3.50
CA MET A 1 3.20 -16.36 4.73
C MET A 1 3.76 -14.99 4.37
N VAL A 2 3.42 -13.95 5.13
CA VAL A 2 3.95 -12.59 4.91
C VAL A 2 5.37 -12.48 5.46
N LYS A 3 6.27 -11.80 4.75
CA LYS A 3 7.67 -11.62 5.15
C LYS A 3 8.06 -10.15 5.16
N VAL A 4 8.97 -9.79 6.06
CA VAL A 4 9.58 -8.45 6.11
C VAL A 4 10.55 -8.30 4.94
N LYS A 5 10.61 -7.10 4.35
CA LYS A 5 11.33 -6.72 3.12
C LYS A 5 10.75 -7.27 1.82
N ASP A 6 9.72 -8.12 1.86
CA ASP A 6 9.02 -8.56 0.65
C ASP A 6 8.07 -7.46 0.15
N ILE A 7 7.90 -7.40 -1.18
CA ILE A 7 7.00 -6.49 -1.87
C ILE A 7 5.67 -7.19 -2.14
N TYR A 8 4.57 -6.50 -1.84
CA TYR A 8 3.21 -6.95 -2.08
C TYR A 8 2.42 -5.93 -2.90
N GLU A 9 1.51 -6.42 -3.74
CA GLU A 9 0.49 -5.60 -4.38
C GLU A 9 -0.82 -5.64 -3.58
N ILE A 10 -1.35 -4.47 -3.25
CA ILE A 10 -2.61 -4.32 -2.51
C ILE A 10 -3.60 -3.56 -3.37
N SER A 11 -4.84 -4.06 -3.43
CA SER A 11 -5.94 -3.41 -4.16
C SER A 11 -6.77 -2.54 -3.21
N LEU A 12 -6.82 -1.23 -3.49
CA LEU A 12 -7.56 -0.24 -2.70
C LEU A 12 -8.74 0.30 -3.49
N TYR A 13 -9.80 0.72 -2.79
CA TYR A 13 -10.91 1.45 -3.42
C TYR A 13 -10.47 2.84 -3.87
N PRO A 14 -11.11 3.45 -4.88
CA PRO A 14 -10.66 4.72 -5.47
C PRO A 14 -10.40 5.85 -4.47
N ALA A 15 -11.27 6.05 -3.47
CA ALA A 15 -11.11 7.12 -2.49
C ALA A 15 -9.83 6.95 -1.66
N GLU A 16 -9.63 5.74 -1.13
CA GLU A 16 -8.44 5.41 -0.34
C GLU A 16 -7.18 5.43 -1.21
N TRP A 17 -7.25 4.86 -2.42
CA TRP A 17 -6.12 4.85 -3.35
C TRP A 17 -5.67 6.27 -3.70
N ASN A 18 -6.60 7.17 -4.02
CA ASN A 18 -6.29 8.57 -4.35
C ASN A 18 -5.62 9.27 -3.17
N SER A 19 -6.12 9.05 -1.94
CA SER A 19 -5.54 9.62 -0.72
C SER A 19 -4.11 9.13 -0.50
N VAL A 20 -3.89 7.82 -0.60
CA VAL A 20 -2.59 7.17 -0.38
C VAL A 20 -1.58 7.60 -1.46
N VAL A 21 -1.98 7.62 -2.74
CA VAL A 21 -1.10 8.04 -3.84
C VAL A 21 -0.72 9.51 -3.73
N LYS A 22 -1.66 10.38 -3.37
CA LYS A 22 -1.37 11.79 -3.15
C LYS A 22 -0.36 11.98 -2.02
N GLN A 23 -0.53 11.27 -0.91
CA GLN A 23 0.43 11.30 0.20
C GLN A 23 1.80 10.76 -0.24
N PHE A 24 1.83 9.69 -1.03
CA PHE A 24 3.05 9.12 -1.59
C PHE A 24 3.82 10.11 -2.45
N GLN A 25 3.15 10.78 -3.39
CA GLN A 25 3.75 11.80 -4.24
C GLN A 25 4.33 12.95 -3.40
N VAL A 26 3.53 13.50 -2.47
CA VAL A 26 3.98 14.58 -1.59
C VAL A 26 5.19 14.16 -0.74
N ASN A 27 5.19 12.95 -0.19
CA ASN A 27 6.32 12.46 0.59
C ASN A 27 7.56 12.26 -0.27
N GLN A 28 7.41 11.72 -1.48
CA GLN A 28 8.51 11.53 -2.44
C GLN A 28 9.15 12.87 -2.82
N ASP A 29 8.35 13.90 -3.09
CA ASP A 29 8.84 15.26 -3.38
C ASP A 29 9.62 15.86 -2.20
N ASN A 30 9.32 15.42 -0.97
CA ASN A 30 10.00 15.83 0.26
C ASN A 30 11.13 14.87 0.68
N GLY A 31 11.46 13.84 -0.12
CA GLY A 31 12.47 12.84 0.20
C GLY A 31 12.12 11.93 1.39
N LYS A 32 10.83 11.75 1.68
CA LYS A 32 10.30 10.95 2.79
C LYS A 32 9.62 9.68 2.30
N GLY A 33 9.67 8.63 3.13
CA GLY A 33 8.90 7.40 2.94
C GLY A 33 7.42 7.56 3.26
N THR A 34 6.56 6.73 2.65
CA THR A 34 5.13 6.68 2.97
C THR A 34 4.78 5.40 3.71
N LEU A 35 4.65 5.52 5.02
CA LEU A 35 4.33 4.39 5.90
C LEU A 35 2.82 4.17 5.97
N LEU A 36 2.42 2.90 5.85
CA LEU A 36 1.04 2.45 5.88
C LEU A 36 0.92 1.26 6.83
N GLU A 37 -0.25 1.14 7.47
CA GLU A 37 -0.66 -0.08 8.16
C GLU A 37 -1.70 -0.83 7.32
N ARG A 38 -1.45 -2.12 7.09
CA ARG A 38 -2.28 -2.95 6.21
C ARG A 38 -2.46 -4.34 6.79
N ASN A 39 -3.54 -5.00 6.39
CA ASN A 39 -3.71 -6.43 6.59
C ASN A 39 -3.40 -7.15 5.28
N ILE A 40 -2.38 -8.00 5.27
CA ILE A 40 -1.99 -8.83 4.12
C ILE A 40 -2.18 -10.29 4.52
N ALA A 41 -3.09 -11.00 3.85
CA ALA A 41 -3.38 -12.42 4.09
C ALA A 41 -3.63 -12.77 5.58
N GLY A 42 -4.31 -11.89 6.32
CA GLY A 42 -4.64 -12.08 7.73
C GLY A 42 -3.57 -11.52 8.70
N THR A 43 -2.42 -11.07 8.22
CA THR A 43 -1.35 -10.50 9.04
C THR A 43 -1.39 -8.98 9.00
N GLN A 44 -1.49 -8.33 10.16
CA GLN A 44 -1.30 -6.87 10.27
C GLN A 44 0.18 -6.53 10.12
N VAL A 45 0.49 -5.59 9.23
CA VAL A 45 1.86 -5.18 8.90
C VAL A 45 1.97 -3.67 8.82
N LYS A 46 3.15 -3.16 9.17
CA LYS A 46 3.61 -1.85 8.71
C LYS A 46 4.39 -2.05 7.42
N CYS A 47 4.12 -1.20 6.45
CA CYS A 47 4.78 -1.25 5.17
C CYS A 47 5.06 0.15 4.66
N GLU A 48 6.08 0.25 3.81
CA GLU A 48 6.39 1.46 3.09
C GLU A 48 5.90 1.32 1.65
N MET A 49 5.20 2.33 1.14
CA MET A 49 4.75 2.34 -0.24
C MET A 49 5.93 2.56 -1.18
N THR A 50 6.05 1.72 -2.20
CA THR A 50 7.14 1.76 -3.19
C THR A 50 6.64 2.11 -4.60
N GLY A 51 5.34 2.13 -4.82
CA GLY A 51 4.75 2.57 -6.09
C GLY A 51 3.25 2.28 -6.20
N TYR A 52 2.68 2.56 -7.37
CA TYR A 52 1.26 2.30 -7.66
C TYR A 52 1.04 2.06 -9.15
N SER A 53 -0.08 1.42 -9.48
CA SER A 53 -0.52 1.21 -10.86
C SER A 53 -2.03 1.24 -10.97
N TRP A 54 -2.50 1.65 -12.14
CA TRP A 54 -3.90 1.47 -12.51
C TRP A 54 -4.16 -0.01 -12.81
N ASN A 55 -5.38 -0.46 -12.55
CA ASN A 55 -5.84 -1.78 -12.97
C ASN A 55 -6.09 -1.75 -14.47
N GLY A 56 -5.02 -1.97 -15.25
CA GLY A 56 -4.97 -1.81 -16.70
C GLY A 56 -3.98 -0.73 -17.14
N ALA A 57 -3.86 -0.52 -18.46
CA ALA A 57 -2.86 0.40 -19.01
C ALA A 57 -3.14 1.89 -18.72
N LYS A 58 -4.35 2.24 -18.27
CA LYS A 58 -4.79 3.63 -18.07
C LYS A 58 -5.70 3.76 -16.86
N LYS A 59 -5.85 5.00 -16.37
CA LYS A 59 -6.85 5.37 -15.36
C LYS A 59 -8.24 4.90 -15.82
N PRO A 60 -8.96 4.10 -15.01
CA PRO A 60 -10.26 3.59 -15.41
C PRO A 60 -11.32 4.69 -15.39
N ALA A 61 -12.30 4.56 -16.28
CA ALA A 61 -13.45 5.47 -16.40
C ALA A 61 -14.51 5.26 -15.30
N SER A 62 -14.40 4.18 -14.53
CA SER A 62 -15.35 3.77 -13.49
C SER A 62 -14.61 3.48 -12.18
N PRO A 63 -15.28 3.56 -11.01
CA PRO A 63 -14.66 3.36 -9.71
C PRO A 63 -14.29 1.89 -9.47
N LEU A 64 -13.16 1.47 -10.01
CA LEU A 64 -12.59 0.14 -9.79
C LEU A 64 -11.50 0.20 -8.72
N LYS A 65 -11.23 -0.93 -8.06
CA LYS A 65 -10.06 -1.03 -7.18
C LYS A 65 -8.77 -0.88 -7.99
N GLN A 66 -7.84 -0.11 -7.46
CA GLN A 66 -6.53 0.18 -8.05
C GLN A 66 -5.42 -0.38 -7.17
N ARG A 67 -4.21 -0.57 -7.73
CA ARG A 67 -3.13 -1.25 -7.01
C ARG A 67 -2.10 -0.27 -6.46
N ILE A 68 -1.60 -0.58 -5.28
CA ILE A 68 -0.37 -0.02 -4.72
C ILE A 68 0.65 -1.13 -4.50
N LYS A 69 1.92 -0.80 -4.61
CA LYS A 69 3.05 -1.65 -4.24
C LYS A 69 3.59 -1.18 -2.90
N VAL A 70 3.77 -2.12 -1.99
CA VAL A 70 4.28 -1.84 -0.65
C VAL A 70 5.36 -2.85 -0.29
N GLN A 71 6.40 -2.41 0.40
CA GLN A 71 7.40 -3.27 1.01
C GLN A 71 7.11 -3.39 2.51
N VAL A 72 6.99 -4.61 3.03
CA VAL A 72 6.74 -4.82 4.46
C VAL A 72 7.98 -4.39 5.26
N THR A 73 7.79 -3.51 6.24
CA THR A 73 8.85 -3.06 7.15
C THR A 73 8.76 -3.77 8.49
N GLU A 74 7.55 -4.11 8.96
CA GLU A 74 7.33 -4.77 10.24
C GLU A 74 6.07 -5.64 10.20
N ILE A 75 6.10 -6.82 10.82
CA ILE A 75 4.90 -7.62 11.09
C ILE A 75 4.42 -7.27 12.50
N VAL A 76 3.22 -6.70 12.59
CA VAL A 76 2.60 -6.36 13.87
C VAL A 76 2.06 -7.66 14.47
N LYS A 77 2.77 -8.22 15.45
CA LYS A 77 2.28 -9.37 16.21
C LYS A 77 1.02 -8.94 16.95
N VAL A 78 -0.13 -9.48 16.57
CA VAL A 78 -1.31 -9.43 17.42
C VAL A 78 -0.97 -10.27 18.64
N GLN A 79 -0.76 -9.65 19.81
CA GLN A 79 -0.67 -10.38 21.07
C GLN A 79 -1.99 -11.14 21.24
N GLN A 80 -1.96 -12.45 21.04
CA GLN A 80 -3.00 -13.33 21.54
C GLN A 80 -2.80 -13.39 23.06
N ASN A 81 -3.59 -12.59 23.78
CA ASN A 81 -3.83 -12.83 25.21
C ASN A 81 -4.77 -14.02 25.37
#